data_AF-A0A402CUC5-F1
#
_entry.id   AF-A0A402CUC5-F1
#
_cell.length_a   1.000
_cell.length_b   1.000
_cell.length_c   1.000
_cell.angle_alpha   90.00
_cell.angle_beta   90.00
_cell.angle_gamma   90.00
#
_symmetry.space_group_name_H-M   'P 1'
#
loop_
_entity.id
_entity.type
_entity.pdbx_description
1 polymer ?
#
loop_
_entity_poly.entity_id
_entity_poly.type
_entity_poly.pdbx_seq_one_letter_code
_entity_poly.pdbx_strand_id
1 'polypeptide(L)'
;MFQIHVDGYDLLCLPNGPPPLYEKYAKRARLAEEIGLDDPHGPIAFLAVRRGAGWPFLTLALRYHATGLSVLPGALLIPETSTLFVGAGHRIFAYDLSAPARLWEEELPSPLWAWARSGDAVLMRAERGLSAWDLRGGKQWSRTLETPWDYWVEDGVVHLDEMGEESAFPL
;
A
#
# COMPACT_ATOMS: atom_id res chain seq x y z
N MET A 1 -13.87 7.70 3.37
CA MET A 1 -13.30 8.31 2.15
C MET A 1 -12.22 9.27 2.59
N PHE A 2 -11.06 9.22 1.97
CA PHE A 2 -10.06 10.27 2.11
C PHE A 2 -9.49 10.63 0.74
N GLN A 3 -9.01 11.86 0.63
CA GLN A 3 -8.29 12.36 -0.54
C GLN A 3 -7.01 13.04 -0.07
N ILE A 4 -5.90 12.69 -0.69
CA ILE A 4 -4.57 13.21 -0.36
C ILE A 4 -4.02 13.91 -1.59
N HIS A 5 -3.44 15.10 -1.42
CA HIS A 5 -2.72 15.83 -2.46
C HIS A 5 -1.25 15.88 -2.07
N VAL A 6 -0.37 15.33 -2.91
CA VAL A 6 1.09 15.29 -2.69
C VAL A 6 1.80 15.49 -4.01
N ASP A 7 2.65 16.52 -4.09
CA ASP A 7 3.50 16.83 -5.25
C ASP A 7 2.79 16.74 -6.62
N GLY A 8 1.61 17.34 -6.70
CA GLY A 8 0.80 17.38 -7.93
C GLY A 8 0.03 16.09 -8.25
N TYR A 9 0.14 15.06 -7.42
CA TYR A 9 -0.73 13.88 -7.44
C TYR A 9 -1.90 14.04 -6.47
N ASP A 10 -3.06 13.57 -6.90
CA ASP A 10 -4.21 13.38 -6.01
C ASP A 10 -4.55 11.90 -5.94
N LEU A 11 -4.60 11.39 -4.72
CA LEU A 11 -5.02 10.02 -4.41
C LEU A 11 -6.41 10.09 -3.77
N LEU A 12 -7.38 9.44 -4.41
CA LEU A 12 -8.71 9.21 -3.85
C LEU A 12 -8.80 7.76 -3.37
N CYS A 13 -9.14 7.56 -2.10
CA CYS A 13 -9.32 6.23 -1.52
C CYS A 13 -10.73 6.07 -0.93
N LEU A 14 -11.43 5.05 -1.42
CA LEU A 14 -12.75 4.63 -0.99
C LEU A 14 -12.66 3.21 -0.42
N PRO A 15 -12.63 3.03 0.91
CA PRO A 15 -12.47 1.70 1.52
C PRO A 15 -13.72 0.81 1.42
N ASN A 16 -14.86 1.39 1.01
CA ASN A 16 -16.17 0.72 1.02
C ASN A 16 -16.75 0.55 -0.40
N GLY A 17 -15.88 0.40 -1.38
CA GLY A 17 -16.24 0.10 -2.76
C GLY A 17 -15.99 1.26 -3.73
N PRO A 18 -16.06 0.96 -5.04
CA PRO A 18 -15.87 1.95 -6.08
C PRO A 18 -17.04 2.95 -6.15
N PRO A 19 -16.83 4.14 -6.73
CA PRO A 19 -17.87 5.16 -6.82
C PRO A 19 -18.95 4.76 -7.84
N PRO A 20 -20.17 5.37 -7.82
CA PRO A 20 -21.20 5.09 -8.83
C PRO A 20 -20.78 5.28 -10.29
N LEU A 21 -19.75 6.09 -10.53
CA LEU A 21 -19.18 6.34 -11.87
C LEU A 21 -18.00 5.41 -12.20
N TYR A 22 -17.84 4.29 -11.50
CA TYR A 22 -16.71 3.37 -11.63
C TYR A 22 -16.35 3.01 -13.07
N GLU A 23 -17.33 2.62 -13.88
CA GLU A 23 -17.09 2.26 -15.29
C GLU A 23 -16.42 3.38 -16.09
N LYS A 24 -16.76 4.65 -15.78
CA LYS A 24 -16.12 5.81 -16.42
C LYS A 24 -14.70 6.01 -15.93
N TYR A 25 -14.41 5.70 -14.67
CA TYR A 25 -13.06 5.72 -14.13
C TYR A 25 -12.19 4.69 -14.85
N ALA A 26 -12.61 3.42 -14.84
CA ALA A 26 -11.88 2.31 -15.45
C ALA A 26 -11.67 2.51 -16.96
N LYS A 27 -12.70 2.92 -17.72
CA LYS A 27 -12.61 3.11 -19.18
C LYS A 27 -11.65 4.22 -19.61
N ARG A 28 -11.45 5.24 -18.78
CA ARG A 28 -10.64 6.43 -19.12
C ARG A 28 -9.26 6.41 -18.49
N ALA A 29 -9.04 5.56 -17.48
CA ALA A 29 -7.73 5.37 -16.90
C ALA A 29 -6.77 4.77 -17.92
N ARG A 30 -5.49 5.13 -17.82
CA ARG A 30 -4.43 4.49 -18.60
C ARG A 30 -4.14 3.09 -18.06
N LEU A 31 -4.25 2.92 -16.75
CA LEU A 31 -4.16 1.65 -16.06
C LEU A 31 -5.40 1.47 -15.17
N ALA A 32 -6.20 0.46 -15.46
CA ALA A 32 -7.33 0.06 -14.64
C ALA A 32 -7.13 -1.38 -14.18
N GLU A 33 -7.03 -1.57 -12.88
CA GLU A 33 -6.80 -2.87 -12.24
C GLU A 33 -8.06 -3.29 -11.48
N GLU A 34 -8.47 -4.54 -11.70
CA GLU A 34 -9.58 -5.21 -11.02
C GLU A 34 -9.04 -6.49 -10.40
N ILE A 35 -8.87 -6.50 -9.08
CA ILE A 35 -8.25 -7.61 -8.38
C ILE A 35 -9.30 -8.29 -7.50
N GLY A 36 -9.56 -9.56 -7.81
CA GLY A 36 -10.47 -10.42 -7.04
C GLY A 36 -11.94 -10.01 -7.11
N LEU A 37 -12.37 -9.22 -8.10
CA LEU A 37 -13.77 -8.78 -8.17
C LEU A 37 -14.75 -9.90 -8.54
N ASP A 38 -14.25 -11.03 -9.06
CA ASP A 38 -14.98 -12.25 -9.38
C ASP A 38 -15.42 -13.04 -8.14
N ASP A 39 -14.70 -12.94 -7.03
CA ASP A 39 -15.13 -13.47 -5.73
C ASP A 39 -16.27 -12.58 -5.18
N PRO A 40 -17.42 -13.13 -4.75
CA PRO A 40 -18.50 -12.32 -4.16
C PRO A 40 -18.24 -11.88 -2.71
N HIS A 41 -17.21 -12.37 -2.03
CA HIS A 41 -17.03 -12.22 -0.57
C HIS A 41 -16.04 -11.14 -0.15
N GLY A 42 -16.34 -10.45 0.95
CA GLY A 42 -15.45 -9.43 1.53
C GLY A 42 -15.64 -8.02 0.93
N PRO A 43 -15.04 -7.00 1.57
CA PRO A 43 -15.08 -5.62 1.09
C PRO A 43 -14.27 -5.41 -0.21
N ILE A 44 -14.62 -4.35 -0.93
CA ILE A 44 -13.84 -3.82 -2.05
C ILE A 44 -13.27 -2.46 -1.65
N ALA A 45 -11.97 -2.27 -1.81
CA ALA A 45 -11.32 -0.98 -1.79
C ALA A 45 -11.23 -0.42 -3.21
N PHE A 46 -11.42 0.88 -3.35
CA PHE A 46 -11.15 1.58 -4.60
C PHE A 46 -10.13 2.71 -4.37
N LEU A 47 -9.14 2.75 -5.24
CA LEU A 47 -8.12 3.79 -5.28
C LEU A 47 -8.08 4.39 -6.70
N ALA A 48 -7.99 5.70 -6.78
CA ALA A 48 -7.79 6.42 -8.03
C ALA A 48 -6.69 7.46 -7.88
N VAL A 49 -5.81 7.54 -8.87
CA VAL A 49 -4.68 8.47 -8.91
C VAL A 49 -4.83 9.37 -10.13
N ARG A 50 -4.77 10.68 -9.92
CA ARG A 50 -4.66 11.68 -11.00
C ARG A 50 -3.48 12.60 -10.77
N ARG A 51 -3.11 13.35 -11.81
CA ARG A 51 -2.14 14.44 -11.75
C ARG A 51 -2.82 15.74 -12.11
N GLY A 52 -2.70 16.75 -11.25
CA GLY A 52 -3.39 18.05 -11.39
C GLY A 52 -4.90 17.92 -11.61
N ALA A 53 -5.47 18.76 -12.48
CA ALA A 53 -6.90 18.77 -12.79
C ALA A 53 -7.36 17.66 -13.78
N GLY A 54 -6.47 16.70 -14.12
CA GLY A 54 -6.74 15.64 -15.08
C GLY A 54 -7.72 14.57 -14.59
N TRP A 55 -8.16 13.71 -15.51
CA TRP A 55 -8.86 12.48 -15.14
C TRP A 55 -7.89 11.48 -14.48
N PRO A 56 -8.32 10.65 -13.52
CA PRO A 56 -7.49 9.60 -12.97
C PRO A 56 -6.90 8.69 -14.03
N PHE A 57 -5.57 8.57 -14.02
CA PHE A 57 -4.84 7.77 -14.98
C PHE A 57 -4.55 6.36 -14.46
N LEU A 58 -4.62 6.14 -13.15
CA LEU A 58 -4.54 4.83 -12.51
C LEU A 58 -5.77 4.62 -11.62
N THR A 59 -6.43 3.49 -11.75
CA THR A 59 -7.51 3.06 -10.87
C THR A 59 -7.30 1.62 -10.43
N LEU A 60 -7.51 1.33 -9.16
CA LEU A 60 -7.46 -0.01 -8.59
C LEU A 60 -8.75 -0.27 -7.84
N ALA A 61 -9.47 -1.32 -8.23
CA ALA A 61 -10.53 -1.92 -7.43
C ALA A 61 -10.02 -3.27 -6.89
N LEU A 62 -9.90 -3.38 -5.58
CA LEU A 62 -9.29 -4.52 -4.89
C LEU A 62 -10.28 -5.11 -3.91
N ARG A 63 -10.70 -6.35 -4.14
CA ARG A 63 -11.36 -7.13 -3.11
C ARG A 63 -10.33 -7.67 -2.12
N TYR A 64 -10.65 -7.59 -0.83
CA TYR A 64 -9.76 -8.09 0.21
C TYR A 64 -10.54 -8.73 1.35
N HIS A 65 -9.91 -9.66 2.05
CA HIS A 65 -10.45 -10.21 3.28
C HIS A 65 -9.97 -9.38 4.47
N ALA A 66 -10.92 -8.84 5.23
CA ALA A 66 -10.65 -8.15 6.48
C ALA A 66 -10.91 -9.13 7.63
N THR A 67 -9.86 -9.55 8.35
CA THR A 67 -9.99 -10.28 9.60
C THR A 67 -9.93 -9.28 10.75
N GLY A 68 -11.09 -8.76 11.17
CA GLY A 68 -11.21 -7.78 12.26
C GLY A 68 -11.45 -6.34 11.80
N LEU A 69 -11.57 -5.42 12.77
CA LEU A 69 -12.03 -4.04 12.56
C LEU A 69 -10.95 -3.04 12.08
N SER A 70 -9.67 -3.45 12.03
CA SER A 70 -8.52 -2.53 11.86
C SER A 70 -7.73 -2.69 10.56
N VAL A 71 -8.11 -3.60 9.66
CA VAL A 71 -7.42 -3.81 8.38
C VAL A 71 -8.05 -2.94 7.31
N LEU A 72 -7.61 -1.69 7.21
CA LEU A 72 -8.02 -0.76 6.17
C LEU A 72 -7.02 -0.76 5.00
N PRO A 73 -7.47 -0.45 3.78
CA PRO A 73 -6.56 -0.23 2.65
C PRO A 73 -5.56 0.89 2.98
N GLY A 74 -4.29 0.63 2.72
CA GLY A 74 -3.19 1.56 2.90
C GLY A 74 -2.58 1.96 1.56
N ALA A 75 -2.13 3.21 1.46
CA ALA A 75 -1.38 3.70 0.32
C ALA A 75 -0.29 4.68 0.76
N LEU A 76 0.87 4.60 0.12
CA LEU A 76 1.99 5.53 0.32
C LEU A 76 2.58 5.93 -1.03
N LEU A 77 2.54 7.23 -1.32
CA LEU A 77 3.15 7.80 -2.52
C LEU A 77 4.55 8.33 -2.19
N ILE A 78 5.53 7.93 -3.00
CA ILE A 78 6.86 8.50 -3.04
C ILE A 78 6.96 9.39 -4.29
N PRO A 79 6.79 10.71 -4.16
CA PRO A 79 6.69 11.61 -5.32
C PRO A 79 7.99 11.68 -6.13
N GLU A 80 9.15 11.65 -5.46
CA GLU A 80 10.48 11.81 -6.06
C GLU A 80 10.81 10.70 -7.06
N THR A 81 10.27 9.50 -6.83
CA THR A 81 10.41 8.33 -7.71
C THR A 81 9.12 8.01 -8.45
N SER A 82 8.05 8.79 -8.24
CA SER A 82 6.70 8.53 -8.75
C SER A 82 6.24 7.10 -8.46
N THR A 83 6.63 6.55 -7.30
CA THR A 83 6.30 5.17 -6.91
C THR A 83 5.15 5.18 -5.92
N LEU A 84 4.13 4.36 -6.16
CA LEU A 84 2.99 4.22 -5.28
C LEU A 84 2.94 2.81 -4.70
N PHE A 85 3.00 2.70 -3.38
CA PHE A 85 2.74 1.47 -2.64
C PHE A 85 1.27 1.45 -2.24
N VAL A 86 0.60 0.32 -2.45
CA VAL A 86 -0.80 0.11 -2.07
C VAL A 86 -0.94 -1.26 -1.44
N GLY A 87 -1.87 -1.43 -0.50
CA GLY A 87 -2.33 -2.77 -0.15
C GLY A 87 -3.62 -2.76 0.64
N ALA A 88 -4.25 -3.93 0.71
CA ALA A 88 -5.40 -4.19 1.56
C ALA A 88 -5.45 -5.68 1.90
N GLY A 89 -5.69 -6.00 3.17
CA GLY A 89 -5.63 -7.40 3.63
C GLY A 89 -4.26 -8.01 3.35
N HIS A 90 -4.25 -9.17 2.69
CA HIS A 90 -3.04 -9.92 2.41
C HIS A 90 -2.35 -9.54 1.10
N ARG A 91 -2.83 -8.55 0.35
CA ARG A 91 -2.22 -8.20 -0.94
C ARG A 91 -1.64 -6.81 -0.92
N ILE A 92 -0.41 -6.71 -1.41
CA ILE A 92 0.33 -5.46 -1.57
C ILE A 92 0.85 -5.32 -3.00
N PHE A 93 1.02 -4.08 -3.43
CA PHE A 93 1.38 -3.72 -4.78
C PHE A 93 2.32 -2.51 -4.76
N ALA A 94 3.18 -2.41 -5.77
CA ALA A 94 3.79 -1.15 -6.14
C ALA A 94 3.51 -0.80 -7.60
N TYR A 95 3.42 0.49 -7.89
CA TYR A 95 3.17 1.03 -9.21
C TYR A 95 4.15 2.16 -9.54
N ASP A 96 4.56 2.24 -10.81
CA ASP A 96 5.20 3.41 -11.39
C ASP A 96 4.12 4.34 -11.94
N LEU A 97 4.05 5.57 -11.42
CA LEU A 97 3.10 6.60 -11.85
C LEU A 97 3.64 7.49 -12.99
N SER A 98 4.93 7.44 -13.29
CA SER A 98 5.53 8.16 -14.42
C SER A 98 5.13 7.51 -15.74
N ALA A 99 5.15 6.18 -15.78
CA ALA A 99 4.61 5.33 -16.83
C ALA A 99 3.65 4.32 -16.19
N PRO A 100 2.36 4.68 -16.01
CA PRO A 100 1.37 3.90 -15.26
C PRO A 100 1.44 2.40 -15.54
N ALA A 101 2.08 1.67 -14.64
CA ALA A 101 2.32 0.24 -14.72
C ALA A 101 2.52 -0.33 -13.32
N ARG A 102 2.09 -1.57 -13.11
CA ARG A 102 2.40 -2.31 -11.89
C ARG A 102 3.86 -2.76 -11.92
N LEU A 103 4.60 -2.44 -10.86
CA LEU A 103 5.97 -2.90 -10.66
C LEU A 103 5.97 -4.32 -10.12
N TRP A 104 5.15 -4.60 -9.11
CA TRP A 104 4.98 -5.92 -8.51
C TRP A 104 3.67 -6.05 -7.74
N GLU A 105 3.33 -7.30 -7.44
CA GLU A 105 2.31 -7.75 -6.48
C GLU A 105 2.97 -8.76 -5.54
N GLU A 106 2.64 -8.71 -4.25
CA GLU A 106 3.06 -9.70 -3.26
C GLU A 106 1.88 -10.06 -2.35
N GLU A 107 1.77 -11.35 -2.02
CA GLU A 107 0.82 -11.86 -1.03
C GLU A 107 1.53 -12.04 0.32
N LEU A 108 0.92 -11.51 1.37
CA LEU A 108 1.44 -11.48 2.73
C LEU A 108 0.89 -12.66 3.55
N PRO A 109 1.70 -13.24 4.45
CA PRO A 109 1.23 -14.27 5.37
C PRO A 109 0.25 -13.73 6.43
N SER A 110 0.23 -12.42 6.66
CA SER A 110 -0.67 -11.74 7.58
C SER A 110 -1.14 -10.40 7.01
N PRO A 111 -2.31 -9.86 7.44
CA PRO A 111 -2.86 -8.65 6.86
C PRO A 111 -1.93 -7.44 7.03
N LEU A 112 -1.86 -6.61 5.99
CA LEU A 112 -1.26 -5.28 6.04
C LEU A 112 -1.94 -4.43 7.13
N TRP A 113 -1.12 -3.76 7.92
CA TRP A 113 -1.57 -2.70 8.81
C TRP A 113 -1.25 -1.31 8.27
N ALA A 114 0.00 -1.07 7.84
CA ALA A 114 0.39 0.27 7.42
C ALA A 114 1.63 0.28 6.52
N TRP A 115 1.73 1.35 5.75
CA TRP A 115 2.94 1.79 5.09
C TRP A 115 3.49 3.02 5.81
N ALA A 116 4.80 3.14 5.91
CA ALA A 116 5.47 4.32 6.44
C ALA A 116 6.75 4.60 5.63
N ARG A 117 7.11 5.88 5.48
CA ARG A 117 8.42 6.27 4.95
C ARG A 117 9.36 6.56 6.12
N SER A 118 10.58 6.06 6.03
CA SER A 118 11.67 6.42 6.93
C SER A 118 12.93 6.71 6.11
N GLY A 119 13.29 7.99 5.97
CA GLY A 119 14.36 8.43 5.08
C GLY A 119 14.16 7.95 3.64
N ASP A 120 15.11 7.13 3.18
CA ASP A 120 15.16 6.56 1.82
C ASP A 120 14.56 5.13 1.74
N ALA A 121 13.87 4.68 2.79
CA ALA A 121 13.17 3.42 2.79
C ALA A 121 11.67 3.57 3.04
N VAL A 122 10.93 2.59 2.55
CA VAL A 122 9.51 2.38 2.81
C VAL A 122 9.38 1.13 3.68
N LEU A 123 8.75 1.29 4.83
CA LEU A 123 8.43 0.22 5.75
C LEU A 123 6.98 -0.22 5.58
N MET A 124 6.78 -1.54 5.62
CA MET A 124 5.46 -2.16 5.68
C MET A 124 5.32 -2.92 6.99
N ARG A 125 4.29 -2.55 7.75
CA ARG A 125 3.85 -3.28 8.95
C ARG A 125 2.66 -4.15 8.57
N ALA A 126 2.75 -5.44 8.84
CA ALA A 126 1.65 -6.38 8.85
C ALA A 126 1.35 -6.80 10.30
N GLU A 127 0.35 -7.65 10.55
CA GLU A 127 0.07 -8.16 11.89
C GLU A 127 1.24 -8.99 12.46
N ARG A 128 1.88 -9.80 11.60
CA ARG A 128 3.00 -10.70 11.95
C ARG A 128 4.19 -10.55 11.01
N GLY A 129 4.44 -9.33 10.56
CA GLY A 129 5.58 -9.07 9.68
C GLY A 129 5.98 -7.61 9.58
N LEU A 130 7.27 -7.42 9.32
CA LEU A 130 7.89 -6.14 9.01
C LEU A 130 8.75 -6.31 7.77
N SER A 131 8.72 -5.35 6.85
CA SER A 131 9.50 -5.41 5.61
C SER A 131 9.92 -4.02 5.17
N ALA A 132 11.00 -3.94 4.40
CA ALA A 132 11.51 -2.71 3.83
C ALA A 132 11.68 -2.80 2.31
N TRP A 133 11.44 -1.67 1.64
CA TRP A 133 11.69 -1.43 0.23
C TRP A 133 12.42 -0.11 0.08
N ASP A 134 13.17 0.03 -1.01
CA ASP A 134 13.65 1.34 -1.44
C ASP A 134 12.50 2.20 -1.98
N LEU A 135 12.78 3.49 -2.20
CA LEU A 135 11.83 4.45 -2.73
C LEU A 135 11.27 4.12 -4.12
N ARG A 136 11.90 3.22 -4.88
CA ARG A 136 11.50 2.77 -6.23
C ARG A 136 10.73 1.45 -6.20
N GLY A 137 10.49 0.88 -5.02
CA GLY A 137 9.79 -0.39 -4.86
C GLY A 137 10.71 -1.61 -4.88
N GLY A 138 12.03 -1.47 -4.81
CA GLY A 138 12.94 -2.61 -4.66
C GLY A 138 12.95 -3.16 -3.24
N LYS A 139 12.51 -4.40 -3.03
CA LYS A 139 12.49 -5.04 -1.70
C LYS A 139 13.91 -5.20 -1.16
N GLN A 140 14.15 -4.69 0.04
CA GLN A 140 15.45 -4.80 0.73
C GLN A 140 15.47 -6.02 1.64
N TRP A 141 14.44 -6.17 2.49
CA TRP A 141 14.33 -7.30 3.41
C TRP A 141 12.88 -7.50 3.88
N SER A 142 12.64 -8.67 4.48
CA SER A 142 11.37 -9.02 5.11
C SER A 142 11.61 -9.95 6.30
N ARG A 143 10.83 -9.77 7.37
CA ARG A 143 10.85 -10.56 8.58
C ARG A 143 9.43 -10.95 8.99
N THR A 144 9.25 -12.22 9.32
CA THR A 144 8.06 -12.72 10.02
C THR A 144 8.30 -12.59 11.51
N LEU A 145 7.28 -12.15 12.25
CA LEU A 145 7.37 -11.82 13.67
C LEU A 145 6.27 -12.52 14.47
N GLU A 146 6.58 -12.82 15.73
CA GLU A 146 5.64 -13.28 16.74
C GLU A 146 5.08 -12.10 17.56
N THR A 147 3.81 -12.20 17.95
CA THR A 147 3.12 -11.14 18.70
C THR A 147 3.18 -11.36 20.22
N PRO A 148 3.32 -10.30 21.04
CA PRO A 148 3.44 -8.90 20.65
C PRO A 148 4.84 -8.52 20.12
N TRP A 149 4.85 -7.53 19.24
CA TRP A 149 6.06 -6.90 18.75
C TRP A 149 5.79 -5.41 18.45
N ASP A 150 6.84 -4.61 18.55
CA ASP A 150 6.83 -3.22 18.09
C ASP A 150 8.19 -2.82 17.50
N TYR A 151 8.22 -1.70 16.80
CA TYR A 151 9.46 -1.20 16.23
C TYR A 151 9.51 0.32 16.24
N TRP A 152 10.73 0.85 16.20
CA TRP A 152 10.98 2.24 15.91
C TRP A 152 12.21 2.37 15.02
N VAL A 153 12.37 3.55 14.41
CA VAL A 153 13.53 3.87 13.59
C VAL A 153 14.22 5.08 14.17
N GLU A 154 15.52 4.96 14.43
CA GLU A 154 16.38 6.03 14.92
C GLU A 154 17.66 6.01 14.09
N ASP A 155 18.04 7.16 13.52
CA ASP A 155 19.26 7.33 12.73
C ASP A 155 19.52 6.26 11.65
N GLY A 156 18.46 5.80 10.97
CA GLY A 156 18.54 4.78 9.93
C GLY A 156 18.72 3.35 10.44
N VAL A 157 18.50 3.12 11.72
CA VAL A 157 18.51 1.79 12.35
C VAL A 157 17.10 1.42 12.76
N VAL A 158 16.66 0.22 12.37
CA VAL A 158 15.43 -0.37 12.88
C VAL A 158 15.74 -1.02 14.21
N HIS A 159 15.03 -0.58 15.24
CA HIS A 159 14.97 -1.22 16.53
C HIS A 159 13.67 -2.00 16.62
N LEU A 160 13.78 -3.29 16.92
CA LEU A 160 12.68 -4.24 16.95
C LEU A 160 12.63 -4.88 18.34
N ASP A 161 11.50 -4.76 19.02
CA ASP A 161 11.14 -5.54 20.20
C ASP A 161 10.17 -6.64 19.75
N GLU A 162 10.59 -7.89 19.87
CA GLU A 162 9.76 -9.06 19.62
C GLU A 162 9.66 -9.88 20.90
N MET A 163 8.46 -9.99 21.48
CA MET A 163 8.25 -10.73 22.74
C MET A 163 9.13 -10.27 23.92
N GLY A 164 9.60 -9.02 23.93
CA GLY A 164 10.54 -8.48 24.92
C GLY A 164 12.02 -8.73 24.58
N GLU A 165 12.32 -9.36 23.44
CA GLU A 165 13.68 -9.50 22.91
C GLU A 165 13.98 -8.36 21.94
N GLU A 166 14.93 -7.49 22.30
CA GLU A 166 15.34 -6.37 21.47
C GLU A 166 16.44 -6.77 20.48
N SER A 167 16.26 -6.37 19.23
CA SER A 167 17.28 -6.45 18.19
C SER A 167 17.35 -5.14 17.39
N ALA A 168 18.52 -4.85 16.84
CA ALA A 168 18.73 -3.67 16.01
C ALA A 168 19.47 -4.05 14.73
N PHE A 169 19.05 -3.48 13.61
CA PHE A 169 19.68 -3.72 12.32
C PHE A 169 19.54 -2.49 11.41
N PRO A 170 20.50 -2.26 10.49
CA PRO A 170 20.39 -1.17 9.52
C PRO A 170 19.11 -1.30 8.70
N LEU A 171 18.49 -0.15 8.43
CA LEU A 171 17.34 -0.04 7.54
C LEU A 171 17.73 -0.30 6.07
#